data_AF-A0A8C5QY47-F1
#
_entry.id   AF-A0A8C5QY47-F1
#
_cell.length_a   1.000
_cell.length_b   1.000
_cell.length_c   1.000
_cell.angle_alpha   90.00
_cell.angle_beta   90.00
_cell.angle_gamma   90.00
#
_symmetry.space_group_name_H-M   'P 1'
#
loop_
_entity.id
_entity.type
_entity.pdbx_description
1 polymer ?
#
loop_
_entity_poly.entity_id
_entity_poly.type
_entity_poly.pdbx_seq_one_letter_code
_entity_poly.pdbx_strand_id
1 'polypeptide(L)'
;MLDGVVYRRGPSTNAEEIQQLFLPTKHRESVLRSLHDEHGHLGAERTFKLVRDRFYWPCMRAEVESYCHSCLRCIQRKTLPTRTAPMSHLQSQGPMDLVCIDFLCLEPDASGQGNILIVTDHFTRYAQAFSTKDQRAPTVAKVLMEKFFVHYGLPRRIHSDQGRDFESRLVGQLLELLGIQKTRTTPYHPQGDAQPERFNRTLLNMLGTLSNIEKQSWSRHIATLVHAYNSTESDATGYSPYRLMFGREARLPVDLAFGLSLDQTSVASHRNYVDRLRKNLASAFEQARLTSGNREQRNKRNYDLKVRIQDLQPGDRVLLKNLGAAARHKLADRWSSQVYIVCKQLPGLPVYQIRPDGKAGPLKNWHRNHLLPLREAVRMPVGDELPLSNPPAPRLPPVTRSQQTRVVEESERDSEEESYCLDWMRSPEPEEVVVVPERWESNLRPEAPEFLLEVPETAEIPEALEFQLEIPET
;
A
#
# COMPACT_ATOMS: atom_id res chain seq x y z
N MET A 1 10.95 -40.60 -43.32
CA MET A 1 10.98 -41.63 -42.26
C MET A 1 12.42 -42.11 -42.20
N LEU A 2 13.05 -42.07 -41.02
CA LEU A 2 14.41 -42.58 -40.80
C LEU A 2 14.27 -43.65 -39.70
N ASP A 3 14.77 -44.86 -39.94
CA ASP A 3 14.78 -45.98 -38.99
C ASP A 3 13.41 -46.28 -38.32
N GLY A 4 12.32 -46.22 -39.09
CA GLY A 4 10.96 -46.46 -38.58
C GLY A 4 10.35 -45.29 -37.80
N VAL A 5 11.05 -44.15 -37.74
CA VAL A 5 10.65 -42.95 -37.02
C VAL A 5 10.25 -41.83 -37.98
N VAL A 6 9.13 -41.16 -37.69
CA VAL A 6 8.56 -40.10 -38.52
C VAL A 6 9.08 -38.74 -38.07
N TYR A 7 9.59 -37.96 -39.02
CA TYR A 7 10.03 -36.58 -38.80
C TYR A 7 9.24 -35.62 -39.68
N ARG A 8 8.95 -34.44 -39.17
CA ARG A 8 8.40 -33.30 -39.91
C ARG A 8 9.53 -32.32 -40.21
N ARG A 9 9.60 -31.81 -41.44
CA ARG A 9 10.44 -30.66 -41.76
C ARG A 9 9.70 -29.39 -41.33
N GLY A 10 10.29 -28.66 -40.38
CA GLY A 10 9.72 -27.46 -39.78
C GLY A 10 10.40 -26.17 -40.29
N PRO A 11 9.70 -25.02 -40.25
CA PRO A 11 10.29 -23.73 -40.57
C PRO A 11 11.35 -23.35 -39.53
N SER A 12 12.48 -22.83 -40.02
CA SER A 12 13.64 -22.41 -39.22
C SER A 12 13.61 -20.94 -38.89
N THR A 13 14.14 -20.56 -37.72
CA THR A 13 14.45 -19.16 -37.40
C THR A 13 15.75 -18.67 -38.02
N ASN A 14 16.67 -19.56 -38.43
CA ASN A 14 18.03 -19.21 -38.89
C ASN A 14 18.41 -19.84 -40.25
N ALA A 15 17.44 -20.03 -41.16
CA ALA A 15 17.66 -20.54 -42.53
C ALA A 15 18.15 -22.02 -42.68
N GLU A 16 18.31 -22.79 -41.60
CA GLU A 16 18.60 -24.24 -41.66
C GLU A 16 17.35 -25.09 -41.42
N GLU A 17 17.00 -26.04 -42.31
CA GLU A 17 15.84 -26.94 -42.13
C GLU A 17 15.89 -27.68 -40.78
N ILE A 18 14.89 -27.47 -39.91
CA ILE A 18 14.80 -28.18 -38.62
C ILE A 18 13.98 -29.46 -38.82
N GLN A 19 14.53 -30.60 -38.40
CA GLN A 19 13.82 -31.88 -38.35
C GLN A 19 13.17 -32.07 -36.98
N GLN A 20 11.85 -32.14 -36.95
CA GLN A 20 11.04 -32.33 -35.74
C GLN A 20 10.57 -33.78 -35.65
N LEU A 21 10.86 -34.47 -34.55
CA LEU A 21 10.38 -35.83 -34.30
C LEU A 21 8.87 -35.84 -34.06
N PHE A 22 8.12 -36.64 -34.82
CA PHE A 22 6.70 -36.87 -34.51
C PHE A 22 6.58 -37.67 -33.20
N LEU A 23 5.95 -37.08 -32.18
CA LEU A 23 5.93 -37.65 -30.83
C LEU A 23 4.58 -38.36 -30.52
N PRO A 24 4.58 -39.70 -30.33
CA PRO A 24 3.39 -40.44 -29.91
C PRO A 24 2.88 -39.99 -28.54
N THR A 25 1.57 -40.06 -28.32
CA THR A 25 0.88 -39.58 -27.10
C THR A 25 1.52 -40.09 -25.80
N LYS A 26 1.92 -41.38 -25.77
CA LYS A 26 2.55 -42.03 -24.60
C LYS A 26 3.85 -41.36 -24.12
N HIS A 27 4.54 -40.58 -24.97
CA HIS A 27 5.80 -39.93 -24.62
C HIS A 27 5.66 -38.42 -24.34
N ARG A 28 4.51 -37.83 -24.69
CA ARG A 28 4.29 -36.38 -24.56
C ARG A 28 4.42 -35.91 -23.12
N GLU A 29 3.83 -36.63 -22.17
CA GLU A 29 3.89 -36.24 -20.75
C GLU A 29 5.33 -36.28 -20.21
N SER A 30 6.11 -37.29 -20.58
CA SER A 30 7.52 -37.42 -20.18
C SER A 30 8.36 -36.26 -20.74
N VAL A 31 8.15 -35.92 -22.01
CA VAL A 31 8.83 -34.78 -22.65
C VAL A 31 8.44 -33.45 -22.01
N LEU A 32 7.15 -33.23 -21.74
CA LEU A 32 6.68 -32.02 -21.07
C LEU A 32 7.21 -31.92 -19.64
N ARG A 33 7.27 -33.04 -18.92
CA ARG A 33 7.88 -33.12 -17.58
C ARG A 33 9.34 -32.71 -17.63
N SER A 34 10.11 -33.28 -18.55
CA SER A 34 11.51 -32.91 -18.68
C SER A 34 11.66 -31.44 -19.05
N LEU A 35 11.03 -30.98 -20.14
CA LEU A 35 11.22 -29.63 -20.69
C LEU A 35 10.50 -28.50 -19.91
N HIS A 36 9.65 -28.82 -18.93
CA HIS A 36 9.02 -27.85 -18.04
C HIS A 36 9.43 -28.04 -16.57
N ASP A 37 9.16 -29.20 -15.98
CA ASP A 37 9.35 -29.42 -14.53
C ASP A 37 10.83 -29.45 -14.17
N GLU A 38 11.61 -30.25 -14.89
CA GLU A 38 13.05 -30.42 -14.63
C GLU A 38 13.89 -29.26 -15.18
N HIS A 39 13.35 -28.52 -16.16
CA HIS A 39 13.99 -27.34 -16.76
C HIS A 39 13.59 -26.00 -16.11
N GLY A 40 13.21 -26.03 -14.82
CA GLY A 40 13.02 -24.81 -14.01
C GLY A 40 11.69 -24.07 -14.23
N HIS A 41 10.66 -24.78 -14.70
CA HIS A 41 9.28 -24.27 -14.83
C HIS A 41 9.15 -23.02 -15.72
N LEU A 42 9.87 -22.96 -16.84
CA LEU A 42 9.82 -21.81 -17.76
C LEU A 42 8.39 -21.54 -18.26
N GLY A 43 8.14 -20.29 -18.68
CA GLY A 43 6.82 -19.89 -19.16
C GLY A 43 6.41 -20.62 -20.45
N ALA A 44 5.10 -20.75 -20.68
CA ALA A 44 4.51 -21.57 -21.74
C ALA A 44 5.12 -21.33 -23.13
N GLU A 45 5.35 -20.07 -23.51
CA GLU A 45 5.95 -19.74 -24.82
C GLU A 45 7.41 -20.24 -24.96
N ARG A 46 8.20 -20.19 -23.88
CA ARG A 46 9.58 -20.71 -23.90
C ARG A 46 9.59 -22.23 -23.92
N THR A 47 8.74 -22.87 -23.13
CA THR A 47 8.56 -24.33 -23.16
C THR A 47 8.08 -24.79 -24.54
N PHE A 48 7.13 -24.08 -25.15
CA PHE A 48 6.65 -24.38 -26.50
C PHE A 48 7.77 -24.28 -27.53
N LYS A 49 8.63 -23.26 -27.49
CA LYS A 49 9.80 -23.16 -28.37
C LYS A 49 10.74 -24.35 -28.19
N LEU A 50 11.09 -24.71 -26.96
CA LEU A 50 11.93 -25.89 -26.68
C LEU A 50 11.35 -27.20 -27.22
N VAL A 51 10.04 -27.39 -27.05
CA VAL A 51 9.31 -28.55 -27.58
C VAL A 51 9.32 -28.52 -29.10
N ARG A 52 8.96 -27.38 -29.71
CA ARG A 52 8.89 -27.19 -31.16
C ARG A 52 10.24 -27.41 -31.84
N ASP A 53 11.35 -27.02 -31.22
CA ASP A 53 12.67 -27.17 -31.86
C ASP A 53 13.08 -28.65 -31.99
N ARG A 54 12.38 -29.59 -31.32
CA ARG A 54 12.73 -31.02 -31.26
C ARG A 54 11.61 -31.95 -31.71
N PHE A 55 10.37 -31.61 -31.40
CA PHE A 55 9.21 -32.50 -31.52
C PHE A 55 8.06 -31.82 -32.27
N TYR A 56 7.15 -32.66 -32.77
CA TYR A 56 5.91 -32.24 -33.37
C TYR A 56 4.77 -33.20 -33.05
N TRP A 57 3.60 -32.65 -32.75
CA TRP A 57 2.31 -33.32 -32.83
C TRP A 57 1.20 -32.31 -33.11
N PRO A 58 0.04 -32.74 -33.64
CA PRO A 58 -1.10 -31.85 -33.86
C PRO A 58 -1.51 -31.15 -32.56
N CYS A 59 -1.81 -29.85 -32.65
CA CYS A 59 -2.25 -29.03 -31.50
C CYS A 59 -1.26 -28.93 -30.32
N MET A 60 0.04 -29.23 -30.52
CA MET A 60 1.02 -29.24 -29.43
C MET A 60 1.14 -27.92 -28.65
N ARG A 61 0.87 -26.76 -29.29
CA ARG A 61 0.85 -25.47 -28.59
C ARG A 61 -0.18 -25.45 -27.46
N ALA A 62 -1.42 -25.86 -27.76
CA ALA A 62 -2.50 -25.88 -26.78
C ALA A 62 -2.22 -26.89 -25.66
N GLU A 63 -1.66 -28.06 -25.99
CA GLU A 63 -1.27 -29.06 -24.99
C GLU A 63 -0.12 -28.54 -24.08
N VAL A 64 0.89 -27.87 -24.64
CA VAL A 64 1.99 -27.26 -23.86
C VAL A 64 1.47 -26.12 -22.98
N GLU A 65 0.64 -25.23 -23.52
CA GLU A 65 0.04 -24.12 -22.77
C GLU A 65 -0.80 -24.65 -21.61
N SER A 66 -1.68 -25.63 -21.87
CA SER A 66 -2.49 -26.28 -20.84
C SER A 66 -1.62 -26.97 -19.77
N TYR A 67 -0.54 -27.65 -20.17
CA TYR A 67 0.38 -28.30 -19.22
C TYR A 67 1.08 -27.29 -18.29
N CYS A 68 1.54 -26.15 -18.84
CA CYS A 68 2.18 -25.11 -18.04
C CYS A 68 1.18 -24.35 -17.16
N HIS A 69 -0.03 -24.07 -17.67
CA HIS A 69 -1.07 -23.33 -16.92
C HIS A 69 -1.70 -24.17 -15.80
N SER A 70 -1.79 -25.49 -15.96
CA SER A 70 -2.27 -26.41 -14.94
C SER A 70 -1.21 -26.79 -13.89
N CYS A 71 0.06 -26.42 -14.05
CA CYS A 71 1.13 -26.80 -13.12
C CYS A 71 0.97 -26.12 -11.75
N LEU A 72 0.69 -26.90 -10.69
CA LEU A 72 0.49 -26.36 -9.32
C LEU A 72 1.69 -25.54 -8.82
N ARG A 73 2.92 -26.01 -9.06
CA ARG A 73 4.16 -25.32 -8.64
C ARG A 73 4.25 -23.93 -9.26
N CYS A 74 3.96 -23.82 -10.55
CA CYS A 74 3.88 -22.54 -11.26
C CYS A 74 2.78 -21.65 -10.68
N ILE A 75 1.58 -22.22 -10.45
CA ILE A 75 0.45 -21.49 -9.91
C ILE A 75 0.80 -20.90 -8.54
N GLN A 76 1.38 -21.69 -7.63
CA GLN A 76 1.74 -21.29 -6.27
C GLN A 76 2.79 -20.19 -6.21
N ARG A 77 3.81 -20.27 -7.08
CA ARG A 77 4.97 -19.38 -7.01
C ARG A 77 4.84 -18.15 -7.91
N LYS A 78 4.31 -18.31 -9.12
CA LYS A 78 4.37 -17.30 -10.19
C LYS A 78 3.07 -16.54 -10.41
N THR A 79 1.92 -17.05 -9.96
CA THR A 79 0.65 -16.34 -10.15
C THR A 79 0.59 -15.07 -9.32
N LEU A 80 0.41 -13.94 -9.99
CA LEU A 80 0.27 -12.65 -9.32
C LEU A 80 -1.12 -12.52 -8.67
N PRO A 81 -1.20 -11.97 -7.44
CA PRO A 81 -2.48 -11.62 -6.84
C PRO A 81 -3.23 -10.61 -7.72
N THR A 82 -4.41 -11.00 -8.20
CA THR A 82 -5.31 -10.08 -8.91
C THR A 82 -6.18 -9.39 -7.87
N ARG A 83 -6.25 -8.05 -7.92
CA ARG A 83 -7.19 -7.29 -7.08
C ARG A 83 -8.57 -7.37 -7.74
N THR A 84 -9.59 -7.79 -6.99
CA THR A 84 -10.88 -8.23 -7.53
C THR A 84 -12.11 -7.73 -6.77
N ALA A 85 -11.95 -7.16 -5.59
CA ALA A 85 -13.05 -6.60 -4.80
C ALA A 85 -13.19 -5.07 -4.97
N PRO A 86 -14.42 -4.52 -4.96
CA PRO A 86 -14.64 -3.08 -4.84
C PRO A 86 -14.02 -2.51 -3.57
N MET A 87 -13.44 -1.31 -3.64
CA MET A 87 -12.84 -0.62 -2.49
C MET A 87 -13.95 -0.10 -1.57
N SER A 88 -13.99 -0.54 -0.31
CA SER A 88 -14.87 0.07 0.71
C SER A 88 -14.12 1.20 1.40
N HIS A 89 -14.67 2.41 1.38
CA HIS A 89 -14.00 3.61 1.85
C HIS A 89 -14.48 3.98 3.27
N LEU A 90 -13.52 4.17 4.18
CA LEU A 90 -13.78 4.76 5.48
C LEU A 90 -14.06 6.26 5.28
N GLN A 91 -15.10 6.79 5.92
CA GLN A 91 -15.50 8.19 5.80
C GLN A 91 -15.31 8.93 7.13
N SER A 92 -14.78 10.15 7.03
CA SER A 92 -14.66 11.10 8.14
C SER A 92 -15.31 12.44 7.78
N GLN A 93 -15.90 13.12 8.76
CA GLN A 93 -16.61 14.39 8.54
C GLN A 93 -15.80 15.64 8.91
N GLY A 94 -14.66 15.47 9.57
CA GLY A 94 -13.79 16.57 9.97
C GLY A 94 -12.56 16.06 10.73
N PRO A 95 -11.66 16.97 11.15
CA PRO A 95 -10.52 16.63 11.99
C PRO A 95 -10.97 15.92 13.27
N MET A 96 -10.22 14.92 13.71
CA MET A 96 -10.45 14.12 14.91
C MET A 96 -11.78 13.34 14.93
N ASP A 97 -12.52 13.26 13.81
CA ASP A 97 -13.68 12.35 13.71
C ASP A 97 -13.22 10.88 13.66
N LEU A 98 -12.09 10.64 12.98
CA LEU A 98 -11.54 9.31 12.77
C LEU A 98 -10.02 9.39 12.75
N VAL A 99 -9.41 8.76 13.75
CA VAL A 99 -7.95 8.63 13.86
C VAL A 99 -7.57 7.17 13.62
N CYS A 100 -6.68 6.93 12.68
CA CYS A 100 -6.13 5.62 12.42
C CYS A 100 -4.81 5.46 13.18
N ILE A 101 -4.64 4.32 13.85
CA ILE A 101 -3.41 3.95 14.54
C ILE A 101 -2.82 2.68 13.95
N ASP A 102 -1.49 2.66 13.80
CA ASP A 102 -0.76 1.54 13.22
C ASP A 102 0.64 1.42 13.87
N PHE A 103 1.25 0.25 13.74
CA PHE A 103 2.62 0.01 14.16
C PHE A 103 3.54 -0.24 12.97
N LEU A 104 4.68 0.45 12.98
CA LEU A 104 5.80 0.17 12.10
C LEU A 104 6.96 -0.40 12.91
N CYS A 105 7.45 -1.57 12.52
CA CYS A 105 8.63 -2.21 13.13
C CYS A 105 9.88 -1.95 12.29
N LEU A 106 10.97 -1.57 12.95
CA LEU A 106 12.30 -1.40 12.36
C LEU A 106 13.33 -2.17 13.19
N GLU A 107 14.53 -2.31 12.64
CA GLU A 107 15.67 -2.77 13.44
C GLU A 107 15.91 -1.79 14.60
N PRO A 108 16.15 -2.29 15.82
CA PRO A 108 16.38 -1.44 16.97
C PRO A 108 17.52 -0.46 16.73
N ASP A 109 17.28 0.81 17.07
CA ASP A 109 18.33 1.83 17.06
C ASP A 109 19.29 1.66 18.26
N ALA A 110 20.31 2.50 18.34
CA ALA A 110 21.30 2.47 19.42
C ALA A 110 20.70 2.65 20.82
N SER A 111 19.50 3.22 20.93
CA SER A 111 18.77 3.41 22.21
C SER A 111 17.77 2.27 22.51
N GLY A 112 17.72 1.25 21.65
CA GLY A 112 16.84 0.09 21.77
C GLY A 112 15.39 0.35 21.32
N GLN A 113 15.13 1.43 20.57
CA GLN A 113 13.81 1.70 19.98
C GLN A 113 13.66 0.88 18.70
N GLY A 114 12.68 -0.03 18.66
CA GLY A 114 12.44 -0.91 17.50
C GLY A 114 11.04 -0.78 16.89
N ASN A 115 10.18 0.07 17.47
CA ASN A 115 8.79 0.22 17.05
C ASN A 115 8.44 1.70 16.93
N ILE A 116 7.47 1.98 16.07
CA ILE A 116 6.91 3.32 15.88
C ILE A 116 5.40 3.19 15.95
N LEU A 117 4.78 3.79 16.97
CA LEU A 117 3.34 3.97 17.02
C LEU A 117 2.98 5.17 16.15
N ILE A 118 2.26 4.91 15.07
CA ILE A 118 1.81 5.91 14.11
C ILE A 118 0.35 6.23 14.41
N VAL A 119 0.04 7.52 14.46
CA VAL A 119 -1.29 8.06 14.72
C VAL A 119 -1.60 9.08 13.64
N THR A 120 -2.60 8.81 12.80
CA THR A 120 -2.93 9.66 11.65
C THR A 120 -4.40 10.06 11.70
N ASP A 121 -4.67 11.36 11.61
CA ASP A 121 -6.03 11.85 11.39
C ASP A 121 -6.47 11.59 9.95
N HIS A 122 -7.57 10.85 9.76
CA HIS A 122 -8.03 10.41 8.45
C HIS A 122 -8.49 11.58 7.56
N PHE A 123 -9.03 12.64 8.17
CA PHE A 123 -9.58 13.77 7.42
C PHE A 123 -8.47 14.68 6.88
N THR A 124 -7.61 15.17 7.78
CA THR A 124 -6.55 16.14 7.50
C THR A 124 -5.26 15.49 6.98
N ARG A 125 -5.11 14.17 7.14
CA ARG A 125 -3.87 13.42 6.89
C ARG A 125 -2.73 13.76 7.84
N TYR A 126 -3.03 14.53 8.89
CA TYR A 126 -2.04 14.94 9.86
C TYR A 126 -1.55 13.73 10.64
N ALA A 127 -0.23 13.52 10.62
CA ALA A 127 0.39 12.35 11.22
C ALA A 127 1.22 12.73 12.44
N GLN A 128 1.26 11.83 13.41
CA GLN A 128 2.18 11.80 14.53
C GLN A 128 2.79 10.41 14.59
N ALA A 129 4.08 10.33 14.92
CA ALA A 129 4.78 9.06 15.05
C ALA A 129 5.66 9.08 16.29
N PHE A 130 5.53 8.04 17.11
CA PHE A 130 6.17 7.94 18.41
C PHE A 130 7.02 6.68 18.47
N SER A 131 8.33 6.81 18.63
CA SER A 131 9.21 5.66 18.84
C SER A 131 8.93 4.98 20.18
N THR A 132 8.78 3.65 20.18
CA THR A 132 8.56 2.85 21.38
C THR A 132 9.48 1.62 21.42
N LYS A 133 9.88 1.23 22.63
CA LYS A 133 10.70 0.03 22.88
C LYS A 133 9.91 -1.25 22.63
N ASP A 134 8.60 -1.21 22.87
CA ASP A 134 7.69 -2.33 22.68
C ASP A 134 6.33 -1.84 22.15
N GLN A 135 5.50 -2.80 21.77
CA GLN A 135 4.14 -2.54 21.30
C GLN A 135 3.10 -2.73 22.40
N ARG A 136 3.50 -2.95 23.66
CA ARG A 136 2.60 -3.41 24.72
C ARG A 136 1.49 -2.39 24.99
N ALA A 137 0.34 -2.92 25.38
CA ALA A 137 -0.85 -2.13 25.72
C ALA A 137 -0.61 -0.94 26.68
N PRO A 138 0.17 -1.06 27.79
CA PRO A 138 0.39 0.08 28.69
C PRO A 138 1.22 1.18 28.02
N THR A 139 2.18 0.81 27.19
CA THR A 139 3.00 1.74 26.40
C THR A 139 2.13 2.51 25.43
N VAL A 140 1.27 1.82 24.68
CA VAL A 140 0.31 2.43 23.75
C VAL A 140 -0.64 3.39 24.46
N ALA A 141 -1.27 2.93 25.55
CA ALA A 141 -2.21 3.72 26.34
C ALA A 141 -1.55 5.01 26.86
N LYS A 142 -0.32 4.90 27.39
CA LYS A 142 0.45 6.04 27.89
C LYS A 142 0.77 7.04 26.77
N VAL A 143 1.27 6.57 25.64
CA VAL A 143 1.60 7.44 24.50
C VAL A 143 0.35 8.13 23.95
N LEU A 144 -0.75 7.40 23.75
CA LEU A 144 -2.00 7.99 23.26
C LEU A 144 -2.50 9.08 24.21
N MET A 145 -2.50 8.82 25.52
CA MET A 145 -2.94 9.80 26.50
C MET A 145 -2.01 11.01 26.57
N GLU A 146 -0.73 10.79 26.90
CA GLU A 146 0.22 11.85 27.24
C GLU A 146 0.76 12.61 26.03
N LYS A 147 0.81 11.98 24.86
CA LYS A 147 1.48 12.55 23.67
C LYS A 147 0.54 12.88 22.54
N PHE A 148 -0.68 12.36 22.52
CA PHE A 148 -1.64 12.63 21.45
C PHE A 148 -2.91 13.33 21.98
N PHE A 149 -3.69 12.68 22.83
CA PHE A 149 -4.98 13.20 23.29
C PHE A 149 -4.87 14.54 24.02
N VAL A 150 -3.84 14.73 24.84
CA VAL A 150 -3.61 16.01 25.55
C VAL A 150 -3.39 17.18 24.58
N HIS A 151 -2.81 16.95 23.41
CA HIS A 151 -2.45 18.02 22.47
C HIS A 151 -3.51 18.26 21.39
N TYR A 152 -4.19 17.21 20.92
CA TYR A 152 -5.12 17.28 19.79
C TYR A 152 -6.59 17.11 20.20
N GLY A 153 -6.85 16.71 21.45
CA GLY A 153 -8.17 16.33 21.94
C GLY A 153 -8.48 14.86 21.70
N LEU A 154 -9.64 14.42 22.20
CA LEU A 154 -10.13 13.06 22.04
C LEU A 154 -10.82 12.89 20.67
N PRO A 155 -10.42 11.91 19.85
CA PRO A 155 -11.13 11.64 18.62
C PRO A 155 -12.49 11.00 18.87
N ARG A 156 -13.44 11.16 17.95
CA ARG A 156 -14.73 10.45 18.02
C ARG A 156 -14.55 8.94 17.86
N ARG A 157 -13.68 8.54 16.93
CA ARG A 157 -13.42 7.14 16.59
C ARG A 157 -11.94 6.89 16.42
N ILE A 158 -11.47 5.74 16.91
CA ILE A 158 -10.15 5.20 16.59
C ILE A 158 -10.31 3.96 15.74
N HIS A 159 -9.49 3.88 14.69
CA HIS A 159 -9.38 2.72 13.82
C HIS A 159 -8.01 2.09 13.99
N SER A 160 -7.96 0.79 14.25
CA SER A 160 -6.71 0.04 14.31
C SER A 160 -6.82 -1.26 13.51
N ASP A 161 -5.67 -1.83 13.17
CA ASP A 161 -5.62 -3.21 12.74
C ASP A 161 -5.89 -4.18 13.91
N GLN A 162 -5.96 -5.48 13.61
CA GLN A 162 -6.20 -6.53 14.62
C GLN A 162 -4.91 -6.98 15.34
N GLY A 163 -3.90 -6.11 15.46
CA GLY A 163 -2.74 -6.36 16.32
C GLY A 163 -3.19 -6.69 17.74
N ARG A 164 -2.58 -7.72 18.35
CA ARG A 164 -2.91 -8.17 19.72
C ARG A 164 -2.81 -7.05 20.75
N ASP A 165 -1.92 -6.09 20.50
CA ASP A 165 -1.66 -4.98 21.41
C ASP A 165 -2.77 -3.93 21.40
N PHE A 166 -3.32 -3.59 20.23
CA PHE A 166 -4.47 -2.70 20.12
C PHE A 166 -5.78 -3.36 20.55
N GLU A 167 -5.87 -4.69 20.48
CA GLU A 167 -6.98 -5.51 20.99
C GLU A 167 -6.87 -5.86 22.48
N SER A 168 -5.90 -5.29 23.19
CA SER A 168 -5.78 -5.49 24.62
C SER A 168 -6.97 -4.91 25.38
N ARG A 169 -7.37 -5.60 26.46
CA ARG A 169 -8.42 -5.14 27.37
C ARG A 169 -8.13 -3.74 27.92
N LEU A 170 -6.86 -3.43 28.18
CA LEU A 170 -6.44 -2.15 28.72
C LEU A 170 -6.75 -0.99 27.76
N VAL A 171 -6.35 -1.09 26.48
CA VAL A 171 -6.63 -0.05 25.49
C VAL A 171 -8.14 0.04 25.26
N GLY A 172 -8.84 -1.09 25.18
CA GLY A 172 -10.31 -1.11 25.06
C GLY A 172 -11.01 -0.35 26.19
N GLN A 173 -10.64 -0.64 27.45
CA GLN A 173 -11.20 0.03 28.63
C GLN A 173 -10.85 1.52 28.68
N LEU A 174 -9.63 1.91 28.30
CA LEU A 174 -9.24 3.31 28.22
C LEU A 174 -10.15 4.07 27.23
N LEU A 175 -10.34 3.52 26.02
CA LEU A 175 -11.17 4.15 25.00
C LEU A 175 -12.64 4.23 25.44
N GLU A 176 -13.15 3.18 26.09
CA GLU A 176 -14.51 3.16 26.65
C GLU A 176 -14.70 4.25 27.72
N LEU A 177 -13.77 4.39 28.66
CA LEU A 177 -13.80 5.43 29.70
C LEU A 177 -13.76 6.85 29.11
N LEU A 178 -13.06 7.03 28.00
CA LEU A 178 -12.96 8.31 27.31
C LEU A 178 -14.12 8.56 26.32
N GLY A 179 -15.04 7.60 26.16
CA GLY A 179 -16.14 7.69 25.19
C GLY A 179 -15.70 7.62 23.73
N ILE A 180 -14.49 7.11 23.45
CA ILE A 180 -13.95 6.96 22.10
C ILE A 180 -14.41 5.63 21.51
N GLN A 181 -15.05 5.67 20.33
CA GLN A 181 -15.51 4.46 19.68
C GLN A 181 -14.36 3.75 18.96
N LYS A 182 -14.11 2.48 19.30
CA LYS A 182 -13.11 1.68 18.61
C LYS A 182 -13.73 0.97 17.39
N THR A 183 -13.08 1.12 16.24
CA THR A 183 -13.39 0.43 14.99
C THR A 183 -12.18 -0.41 14.55
N ARG A 184 -12.40 -1.42 13.72
CA ARG A 184 -11.34 -2.38 13.32
C ARG A 184 -11.42 -2.71 11.83
N THR A 185 -10.27 -3.02 11.23
CA THR A 185 -10.24 -3.68 9.92
C THR A 185 -10.78 -5.11 10.05
N THR A 186 -11.42 -5.64 8.99
CA THR A 186 -11.69 -7.08 8.92
C THR A 186 -10.37 -7.84 8.78
N PRO A 187 -10.20 -9.02 9.40
CA PRO A 187 -8.98 -9.80 9.24
C PRO A 187 -8.73 -10.03 7.75
N TYR A 188 -7.49 -9.79 7.31
CA TYR A 188 -7.09 -9.93 5.90
C TYR A 188 -7.73 -8.90 4.94
N HIS A 189 -7.98 -7.66 5.39
CA HIS A 189 -8.35 -6.55 4.50
C HIS A 189 -7.68 -5.22 4.89
N PRO A 190 -6.35 -5.09 4.74
CA PRO A 190 -5.67 -3.80 4.95
C PRO A 190 -6.12 -2.72 3.94
N GLN A 191 -6.77 -3.10 2.84
CA GLN A 191 -7.19 -2.17 1.79
C GLN A 191 -8.36 -1.25 2.18
N GLY A 192 -9.06 -1.52 3.30
CA GLY A 192 -10.04 -0.59 3.84
C GLY A 192 -9.41 0.66 4.46
N ASP A 193 -8.10 0.63 4.71
CA ASP A 193 -7.35 1.68 5.41
C ASP A 193 -6.07 2.03 4.64
N ALA A 194 -6.21 2.39 3.37
CA ALA A 194 -5.08 2.74 2.48
C ALA A 194 -4.37 4.06 2.84
N GLN A 195 -4.66 4.65 4.01
CA GLN A 195 -4.15 5.96 4.44
C GLN A 195 -2.96 5.82 5.39
N PRO A 196 -3.04 5.10 6.53
CA PRO A 196 -1.85 4.74 7.31
C PRO A 196 -0.79 4.06 6.45
N GLU A 197 -1.17 3.12 5.57
CA GLU A 197 -0.22 2.42 4.69
C GLU A 197 0.58 3.40 3.80
N ARG A 198 -0.04 4.50 3.36
CA ARG A 198 0.64 5.51 2.55
C ARG A 198 1.62 6.33 3.37
N PHE A 199 1.21 6.80 4.55
CA PHE A 199 2.11 7.55 5.42
C PHE A 199 3.29 6.69 5.87
N ASN A 200 3.06 5.43 6.27
CA ASN A 200 4.11 4.51 6.67
C ASN A 200 5.17 4.34 5.57
N ARG A 201 4.74 4.20 4.31
CA ARG A 201 5.65 4.11 3.17
C ARG A 201 6.44 5.40 2.97
N THR A 202 5.80 6.56 3.07
CA THR A 202 6.48 7.85 2.96
C THR A 202 7.51 8.02 4.08
N LEU A 203 7.14 7.72 5.33
CA LEU A 203 8.04 7.78 6.48
C LEU A 203 9.22 6.82 6.31
N LEU A 204 9.01 5.58 5.85
CA LEU A 204 10.10 4.64 5.55
C LEU A 204 11.05 5.17 4.48
N ASN A 205 10.52 5.79 3.42
CA ASN A 205 11.34 6.38 2.38
C ASN A 205 12.17 7.54 2.94
N MET A 206 11.57 8.42 3.74
CA MET A 206 12.27 9.54 4.40
C MET A 206 13.33 9.06 5.40
N LEU A 207 13.04 8.03 6.19
CA LEU A 207 14.05 7.39 7.06
C LEU A 207 15.17 6.74 6.22
N GLY A 208 14.82 6.23 5.03
CA GLY A 208 15.76 5.66 4.08
C GLY A 208 16.78 6.66 3.53
N THR A 209 16.46 7.96 3.50
CA THR A 209 17.38 9.01 3.01
C THR A 209 18.38 9.48 4.07
N LEU A 210 18.21 9.10 5.33
CA LEU A 210 19.19 9.39 6.38
C LEU A 210 20.55 8.76 6.05
N SER A 211 21.64 9.43 6.47
CA SER A 211 22.98 8.85 6.37
C SER A 211 23.10 7.57 7.20
N ASN A 212 24.14 6.77 6.94
CA ASN A 212 24.33 5.52 7.69
C ASN A 212 24.57 5.75 9.19
N ILE A 213 25.09 6.92 9.57
CA ILE A 213 25.32 7.29 10.99
C ILE A 213 23.98 7.66 11.63
N GLU A 214 23.20 8.55 11.00
CA GLU A 214 21.88 8.97 11.49
C GLU A 214 20.89 7.79 11.55
N LYS A 215 21.00 6.81 10.65
CA LYS A 215 20.21 5.58 10.69
C LYS A 215 20.43 4.77 11.96
N GLN A 216 21.58 4.89 12.64
CA GLN A 216 21.81 4.20 13.92
C GLN A 216 21.02 4.83 15.07
N SER A 217 20.60 6.08 14.92
CA SER A 217 19.81 6.85 15.90
C SER A 217 18.50 7.36 15.29
N TRP A 218 17.94 6.59 14.35
CA TRP A 218 16.81 6.98 13.51
C TRP A 218 15.60 7.49 14.33
N SER A 219 15.43 7.02 15.57
CA SER A 219 14.32 7.43 16.44
C SER A 219 14.32 8.93 16.77
N ARG A 220 15.51 9.56 16.84
CA ARG A 220 15.68 10.99 17.10
C ARG A 220 15.18 11.87 15.96
N HIS A 221 15.18 11.34 14.73
CA HIS A 221 14.81 12.07 13.53
C HIS A 221 13.32 11.99 13.20
N ILE A 222 12.56 11.09 13.83
CA ILE A 222 11.13 10.86 13.52
C ILE A 222 10.35 12.16 13.59
N ALA A 223 10.48 12.92 14.68
CA ALA A 223 9.68 14.13 14.89
C ALA A 223 9.89 15.16 13.77
N THR A 224 11.14 15.36 13.35
CA THR A 224 11.51 16.27 12.26
C THR A 224 10.98 15.78 10.91
N LEU A 225 11.11 14.48 10.62
CA LEU A 225 10.61 13.92 9.36
C LEU A 225 9.07 13.95 9.28
N VAL A 226 8.39 13.65 10.38
CA VAL A 226 6.93 13.76 10.48
C VAL A 226 6.48 15.20 10.30
N HIS A 227 7.21 16.17 10.88
CA HIS A 227 6.92 17.59 10.69
C HIS A 227 7.08 18.00 9.23
N ALA A 228 8.16 17.58 8.57
CA ALA A 228 8.40 17.83 7.15
C ALA A 228 7.29 17.23 6.26
N TYR A 229 6.81 16.02 6.57
CA TYR A 229 5.65 15.44 5.90
C TYR A 229 4.40 16.29 6.10
N ASN A 230 4.11 16.70 7.34
CA ASN A 230 2.92 17.48 7.65
C ASN A 230 2.94 18.89 7.03
N SER A 231 4.12 19.47 6.80
CA SER A 231 4.28 20.76 6.13
C SER A 231 4.32 20.67 4.60
N THR A 232 4.30 19.46 4.03
CA THR A 232 4.31 19.25 2.57
C THR A 232 2.90 19.01 2.06
N GLU A 233 2.57 19.56 0.89
CA GLU A 233 1.27 19.37 0.26
C GLU A 233 0.98 17.87 0.05
N SER A 234 -0.16 17.41 0.55
CA SER A 234 -0.62 16.07 0.25
C SER A 234 -1.30 16.05 -1.10
N ASP A 235 -0.75 15.27 -2.00
CA ASP A 235 -1.39 14.87 -3.24
C ASP A 235 -2.88 14.54 -3.07
N ALA A 236 -3.26 13.80 -2.03
CA ALA A 236 -4.65 13.37 -1.85
C ALA A 236 -5.63 14.53 -1.66
N THR A 237 -5.20 15.61 -1.01
CA THR A 237 -6.06 16.73 -0.59
C THR A 237 -5.76 18.02 -1.34
N GLY A 238 -4.58 18.17 -1.94
CA GLY A 238 -4.09 19.44 -2.49
C GLY A 238 -3.71 20.46 -1.41
N TYR A 239 -3.55 20.03 -0.15
CA TYR A 239 -3.16 20.89 0.97
C TYR A 239 -2.16 20.17 1.88
N SER A 240 -1.33 20.95 2.58
CA SER A 240 -0.49 20.40 3.64
C SER A 240 -1.37 19.86 4.78
N PRO A 241 -1.03 18.69 5.38
CA PRO A 241 -1.75 18.19 6.54
C PRO A 241 -1.77 19.18 7.72
N TYR A 242 -0.69 19.94 7.91
CA TYR A 242 -0.59 20.97 8.95
C TYR A 242 -1.63 22.07 8.75
N ARG A 243 -1.84 22.54 7.51
CA ARG A 243 -2.88 23.52 7.21
C ARG A 243 -4.28 23.00 7.43
N LEU A 244 -4.57 21.75 7.08
CA LEU A 244 -5.89 21.16 7.32
C LEU A 244 -6.15 20.95 8.82
N MET A 245 -5.12 20.68 9.63
CA MET A 245 -5.28 20.51 11.08
C MET A 245 -5.40 21.85 11.82
N PHE A 246 -4.58 22.84 11.47
CA PHE A 246 -4.43 24.07 12.25
C PHE A 246 -4.91 25.35 11.55
N GLY A 247 -5.31 25.27 10.27
CA GLY A 247 -5.83 26.39 9.48
C GLY A 247 -4.79 27.40 9.02
N ARG A 248 -3.51 27.08 9.17
CA ARG A 248 -2.35 27.92 8.82
C ARG A 248 -1.19 27.04 8.37
N GLU A 249 -0.22 27.58 7.62
CA GLU A 249 0.99 26.82 7.30
C GLU A 249 1.93 26.72 8.51
N ALA A 250 2.74 25.66 8.53
CA ALA A 250 3.84 25.57 9.47
C ALA A 250 4.88 26.64 9.11
N ARG A 251 5.36 27.39 10.10
CA ARG A 251 6.54 28.25 9.89
C ARG A 251 7.78 27.39 9.97
N LEU A 252 8.52 27.31 8.88
CA LEU A 252 9.73 26.52 8.75
C LEU A 252 10.97 27.38 9.09
N PRO A 253 12.10 26.75 9.44
CA PRO A 253 13.35 27.48 9.70
C PRO A 253 13.77 28.41 8.54
N VAL A 254 13.53 28.00 7.29
CA VAL A 254 13.80 28.82 6.10
C VAL A 254 12.95 30.08 6.08
N ASP A 255 11.68 30.01 6.50
CA ASP A 255 10.80 31.18 6.56
C ASP A 255 11.33 32.21 7.56
N LEU A 256 11.86 31.75 8.69
CA LEU A 256 12.45 32.62 9.70
C LEU A 256 13.76 33.24 9.24
N ALA A 257 14.61 32.47 8.56
CA ALA A 257 15.90 32.92 8.05
C ALA A 257 15.76 34.03 7.01
N PHE A 258 14.74 33.93 6.15
CA PHE A 258 14.48 34.89 5.07
C PHE A 258 13.35 35.89 5.39
N GLY A 259 12.80 35.87 6.60
CA GLY A 259 11.71 36.77 7.01
C GLY A 259 10.42 36.57 6.22
N LEU A 260 10.18 35.37 5.68
CA LEU A 260 8.99 35.04 4.90
C LEU A 260 7.76 34.93 5.82
N SER A 261 6.65 35.49 5.35
CA SER A 261 5.36 35.38 6.01
C SER A 261 4.34 34.81 5.03
N LEU A 262 4.20 33.48 5.04
CA LEU A 262 3.23 32.77 4.20
C LEU A 262 1.79 33.09 4.60
N ASP A 263 1.57 33.38 5.89
CA ASP A 263 0.31 33.91 6.40
C ASP A 263 0.43 35.44 6.55
N GLN A 264 0.21 36.17 5.46
CA GLN A 264 0.22 37.66 5.40
C GLN A 264 -0.83 38.28 6.33
N THR A 265 -0.57 38.27 7.63
CA THR A 265 -1.62 38.51 8.61
C THR A 265 -1.12 39.36 9.77
N SER A 266 -1.02 40.67 9.55
CA SER A 266 -1.16 41.63 10.65
C SER A 266 -2.61 41.56 11.15
N VAL A 267 -2.84 40.81 12.23
CA VAL A 267 -4.19 40.64 12.77
C VAL A 267 -4.40 41.65 13.88
N ALA A 268 -5.20 42.68 13.61
CA ALA A 268 -5.48 43.75 14.56
C ALA A 268 -6.25 43.29 15.81
N SER A 269 -6.90 42.10 15.78
CA SER A 269 -7.64 41.56 16.94
C SER A 269 -7.79 40.04 16.93
N HIS A 270 -7.94 39.44 18.12
CA HIS A 270 -8.21 38.01 18.31
C HIS A 270 -9.47 37.54 17.59
N ARG A 271 -10.54 38.34 17.59
CA ARG A 271 -11.79 38.01 16.90
C ARG A 271 -11.60 37.89 15.39
N ASN A 272 -10.90 38.86 14.80
CA ASN A 272 -10.62 38.85 13.36
C ASN A 272 -9.76 37.66 12.97
N TYR A 273 -8.82 37.24 13.83
CA TYR A 273 -8.04 36.02 13.63
C TYR A 273 -8.94 34.78 13.55
N VAL A 274 -9.79 34.57 14.55
CA VAL A 274 -10.67 33.39 14.64
C VAL A 274 -11.66 33.34 13.48
N ASP A 275 -12.29 34.47 13.14
CA ASP A 275 -13.28 34.53 12.06
C ASP A 275 -12.63 34.21 10.70
N ARG A 276 -11.41 34.70 10.46
CA ARG A 276 -10.65 34.37 9.26
C ARG A 276 -10.19 32.92 9.25
N LEU A 277 -9.69 32.41 10.38
CA LEU A 277 -9.26 31.01 10.50
C LEU A 277 -10.40 30.05 10.15
N ARG A 278 -11.61 30.31 10.67
CA ARG A 278 -12.82 29.53 10.35
C ARG A 278 -13.16 29.56 8.87
N LYS A 279 -13.12 30.74 8.23
CA LYS A 279 -13.38 30.89 6.79
C LYS A 279 -12.34 30.12 5.95
N ASN A 280 -11.07 30.25 6.30
CA ASN A 280 -9.97 29.58 5.61
C ASN A 280 -10.08 28.06 5.71
N LEU A 281 -10.35 27.53 6.91
CA LEU A 281 -10.55 26.10 7.12
C LEU A 281 -11.78 25.58 6.37
N ALA A 282 -12.90 26.30 6.42
CA ALA A 282 -14.11 25.90 5.68
C ALA A 282 -13.84 25.80 4.18
N SER A 283 -13.15 26.79 3.60
CA SER A 283 -12.76 26.78 2.20
C SER A 283 -11.78 25.63 1.89
N ALA A 284 -10.75 25.43 2.71
CA ALA A 284 -9.76 24.37 2.51
C ALA A 284 -10.39 22.98 2.60
N PHE A 285 -11.31 22.76 3.54
CA PHE A 285 -12.03 21.49 3.68
C PHE A 285 -12.95 21.19 2.51
N GLU A 286 -13.62 22.21 1.97
CA GLU A 286 -14.43 22.07 0.76
C GLU A 286 -13.56 21.63 -0.43
N GLN A 287 -12.48 22.36 -0.68
CA GLN A 287 -11.56 22.06 -1.78
C GLN A 287 -10.89 20.69 -1.61
N ALA A 288 -10.41 20.37 -0.41
CA ALA A 288 -9.81 19.07 -0.12
C ALA A 288 -10.79 17.92 -0.37
N ARG A 289 -12.07 18.09 0.00
CA ARG A 289 -13.13 17.09 -0.24
C ARG A 289 -13.37 16.89 -1.73
N LEU A 290 -13.43 17.97 -2.51
CA LEU A 290 -13.59 17.91 -3.96
C LEU A 290 -12.39 17.22 -4.63
N THR A 291 -11.16 17.60 -4.27
CA THR A 291 -9.92 17.02 -4.81
C THR A 291 -9.80 15.54 -4.47
N SER A 292 -10.03 15.17 -3.20
CA SER A 292 -10.04 13.77 -2.76
C SER A 292 -11.11 12.96 -3.49
N GLY A 293 -12.33 13.50 -3.62
CA GLY A 293 -13.44 12.84 -4.33
C GLY A 293 -13.16 12.61 -5.81
N ASN A 294 -12.60 13.61 -6.51
CA ASN A 294 -12.21 13.51 -7.91
C ASN A 294 -11.10 12.46 -8.12
N ARG A 295 -10.07 12.48 -7.26
CA ARG A 295 -8.99 11.48 -7.28
C ARG A 295 -9.52 10.07 -6.97
N GLU A 296 -10.43 9.94 -6.03
CA GLU A 296 -11.08 8.66 -5.70
C GLU A 296 -11.87 8.11 -6.89
N GLN A 297 -12.67 8.95 -7.57
CA GLN A 297 -13.38 8.55 -8.78
C GLN A 297 -12.45 8.15 -9.91
N ARG A 298 -11.34 8.89 -10.13
CA ARG A 298 -10.32 8.52 -11.13
C ARG A 298 -9.65 7.20 -10.78
N ASN A 299 -9.29 7.00 -9.51
CA ASN A 299 -8.70 5.76 -9.03
C ASN A 299 -9.66 4.59 -9.16
N LYS A 300 -10.94 4.78 -8.82
CA LYS A 300 -12.01 3.78 -8.99
C LYS A 300 -12.19 3.45 -10.47
N ARG A 301 -12.29 4.43 -11.37
CA ARG A 301 -12.38 4.20 -12.82
C ARG A 301 -11.17 3.40 -13.34
N ASN A 302 -9.96 3.81 -12.96
CA ASN A 302 -8.74 3.10 -13.36
C ASN A 302 -8.65 1.69 -12.75
N TYR A 303 -9.19 1.50 -11.54
CA TYR A 303 -9.29 0.21 -10.88
C TYR A 303 -10.29 -0.68 -11.61
N ASP A 304 -11.52 -0.21 -11.84
CA ASP A 304 -12.59 -0.93 -12.53
C ASP A 304 -12.18 -1.33 -13.95
N LEU A 305 -11.41 -0.48 -14.67
CA LEU A 305 -10.83 -0.82 -15.98
C LEU A 305 -9.83 -1.99 -15.92
N LYS A 306 -9.11 -2.16 -14.80
CA LYS A 306 -8.10 -3.21 -14.62
C LYS A 306 -8.66 -4.46 -13.96
N VAL A 307 -9.78 -4.37 -13.27
CA VAL A 307 -10.35 -5.45 -12.49
C VAL A 307 -11.24 -6.33 -13.37
N ARG A 308 -10.77 -7.54 -13.66
CA ARG A 308 -11.63 -8.61 -14.15
C ARG A 308 -12.33 -9.26 -12.96
N ILE A 309 -13.48 -8.72 -12.55
CA ILE A 309 -14.27 -9.31 -11.46
C ILE A 309 -14.66 -10.72 -11.89
N GLN A 310 -14.18 -11.71 -11.14
CA GLN A 310 -14.74 -13.05 -11.18
C GLN A 310 -15.43 -13.30 -9.85
N ASP A 311 -16.74 -13.36 -9.90
CA ASP A 311 -17.56 -13.79 -8.77
C ASP A 311 -17.28 -15.27 -8.49
N LEU A 312 -16.94 -15.57 -7.25
CA LEU A 312 -16.78 -16.95 -6.78
C LEU A 312 -18.14 -17.46 -6.33
N GLN A 313 -18.50 -18.65 -6.78
CA GLN A 313 -19.74 -19.32 -6.41
C GLN A 313 -19.46 -20.40 -5.35
N PRO A 314 -20.46 -20.75 -4.51
CA PRO A 314 -20.40 -21.95 -3.69
C PRO A 314 -19.98 -23.18 -4.52
N GLY A 315 -18.95 -23.88 -4.07
CA GLY A 315 -18.36 -25.04 -4.75
C GLY A 315 -17.07 -24.75 -5.52
N ASP A 316 -16.72 -23.48 -5.77
CA ASP A 316 -15.48 -23.14 -6.49
C ASP A 316 -14.24 -23.48 -5.67
N ARG A 317 -13.21 -24.04 -6.33
CA ARG A 317 -11.92 -24.35 -5.71
C ARG A 317 -10.98 -23.15 -5.78
N VAL A 318 -10.34 -22.84 -4.65
CA VAL A 318 -9.47 -21.67 -4.50
C VAL A 318 -8.21 -22.01 -3.71
N LEU A 319 -7.11 -21.29 -4.00
CA LEU A 319 -5.91 -21.24 -3.15
C LEU A 319 -5.90 -19.96 -2.31
N LEU A 320 -5.32 -20.04 -1.12
CA LEU A 320 -5.14 -18.89 -0.23
C LEU A 320 -3.82 -18.19 -0.49
N LYS A 321 -3.79 -16.87 -0.44
CA LYS A 321 -2.53 -16.12 -0.47
C LYS A 321 -1.75 -16.35 0.84
N ASN A 322 -0.47 -16.69 0.75
CA ASN A 322 0.40 -16.75 1.92
C ASN A 322 0.68 -15.32 2.41
N LEU A 323 0.45 -15.05 3.70
CA LEU A 323 0.60 -13.74 4.35
C LEU A 323 1.49 -13.84 5.58
N GLY A 324 2.03 -12.71 6.07
CA GLY A 324 2.84 -12.65 7.28
C GLY A 324 4.26 -13.22 7.11
N ALA A 325 4.81 -13.84 8.16
CA ALA A 325 6.16 -14.41 8.16
C ALA A 325 6.40 -15.41 7.01
N ALA A 326 5.37 -16.16 6.62
CA ALA A 326 5.42 -17.09 5.48
C ALA A 326 5.62 -16.40 4.12
N ALA A 327 5.37 -15.09 4.00
CA ALA A 327 5.57 -14.31 2.78
C ALA A 327 6.87 -13.49 2.78
N ARG A 328 7.61 -13.43 3.89
CA ARG A 328 8.78 -12.56 4.07
C ARG A 328 10.05 -13.05 3.36
N HIS A 329 10.12 -14.33 2.99
CA HIS A 329 11.30 -14.89 2.32
C HIS A 329 11.17 -14.77 0.80
N LYS A 330 12.20 -14.23 0.13
CA LYS A 330 12.22 -14.02 -1.33
C LYS A 330 11.91 -15.29 -2.15
N LEU A 331 12.18 -16.47 -1.60
CA LEU A 331 11.94 -17.78 -2.22
C LEU A 331 10.57 -18.41 -1.89
N ALA A 332 9.80 -17.88 -0.94
CA ALA A 332 8.56 -18.49 -0.49
C ALA A 332 7.43 -18.44 -1.53
N ASP A 333 6.51 -19.39 -1.47
CA ASP A 333 5.36 -19.42 -2.36
C ASP A 333 4.36 -18.31 -2.04
N ARG A 334 3.71 -17.80 -3.10
CA ARG A 334 2.72 -16.73 -2.98
C ARG A 334 1.36 -17.28 -2.55
N TRP A 335 1.07 -18.53 -2.89
CA TRP A 335 -0.19 -19.20 -2.58
C TRP A 335 0.02 -20.50 -1.80
N SER A 336 -0.99 -20.90 -1.05
CA SER A 336 -1.00 -22.10 -0.21
C SER A 336 -0.90 -23.37 -1.04
N SER A 337 -0.38 -24.43 -0.42
CA SER A 337 -0.42 -25.77 -1.01
C SER A 337 -1.79 -26.44 -0.94
N GLN A 338 -2.51 -26.20 0.16
CA GLN A 338 -3.86 -26.74 0.37
C GLN A 338 -4.89 -26.01 -0.52
N VAL A 339 -5.74 -26.79 -1.18
CA VAL A 339 -6.93 -26.32 -1.90
C VAL A 339 -8.11 -26.17 -0.94
N TYR A 340 -8.90 -25.11 -1.14
CA TYR A 340 -10.10 -24.82 -0.38
C TYR A 340 -11.32 -24.72 -1.32
N ILE A 341 -12.51 -24.99 -0.78
CA ILE A 341 -13.80 -24.86 -1.46
C ILE A 341 -14.54 -23.66 -0.87
N VAL A 342 -15.11 -22.82 -1.75
CA VAL A 342 -15.98 -21.72 -1.38
C VAL A 342 -17.33 -22.26 -0.90
N CYS A 343 -17.77 -21.83 0.28
CA CYS A 343 -19.07 -22.22 0.85
C CYS A 343 -20.15 -21.17 0.57
N LYS A 344 -19.87 -19.90 0.87
CA LYS A 344 -20.79 -18.77 0.64
C LYS A 344 -20.07 -17.43 0.70
N GLN A 345 -20.69 -16.40 0.13
CA GLN A 345 -20.30 -15.01 0.32
C GLN A 345 -21.07 -14.40 1.51
N LEU A 346 -20.43 -13.56 2.30
CA LEU A 346 -21.10 -12.80 3.36
C LEU A 346 -21.90 -11.62 2.76
N PRO A 347 -23.13 -11.35 3.24
CA PRO A 347 -23.98 -10.29 2.69
C PRO A 347 -23.30 -8.92 2.75
N GLY A 348 -23.29 -8.18 1.63
CA GLY A 348 -22.79 -6.80 1.55
C GLY A 348 -21.27 -6.66 1.67
N LEU A 349 -20.50 -7.75 1.79
CA LEU A 349 -19.05 -7.72 1.93
C LEU A 349 -18.36 -8.60 0.88
N PRO A 350 -17.20 -8.19 0.35
CA PRO A 350 -16.36 -9.02 -0.53
C PRO A 350 -15.60 -10.13 0.23
N VAL A 351 -16.24 -10.75 1.23
CA VAL A 351 -15.66 -11.78 2.10
C VAL A 351 -16.37 -13.11 1.85
N TYR A 352 -15.59 -14.17 1.65
CA TYR A 352 -16.07 -15.52 1.39
C TYR A 352 -15.72 -16.46 2.53
N GLN A 353 -16.66 -17.32 2.90
CA GLN A 353 -16.44 -18.43 3.81
C GLN A 353 -15.95 -19.65 3.02
N ILE A 354 -14.84 -20.25 3.43
CA ILE A 354 -14.18 -21.36 2.74
C ILE A 354 -13.90 -22.53 3.69
N ARG A 355 -13.75 -23.73 3.14
CA ARG A 355 -13.35 -24.96 3.85
C ARG A 355 -12.25 -25.71 3.10
N PRO A 356 -11.38 -26.50 3.77
CA PRO A 356 -10.41 -27.34 3.08
C PRO A 356 -11.11 -28.35 2.14
N ASP A 357 -10.52 -28.57 0.96
CA ASP A 357 -10.91 -29.66 0.06
C ASP A 357 -10.35 -31.00 0.59
N GLY A 358 -11.20 -32.03 0.69
CA GLY A 358 -10.82 -33.38 1.13
C GLY A 358 -10.54 -33.61 2.62
N LYS A 359 -10.53 -32.59 3.50
CA LYS A 359 -10.34 -32.75 4.96
C LYS A 359 -11.44 -32.05 5.76
N ALA A 360 -11.90 -32.67 6.85
CA ALA A 360 -12.74 -31.99 7.84
C ALA A 360 -11.90 -30.93 8.56
N GLY A 361 -12.30 -29.66 8.46
CA GLY A 361 -11.58 -28.55 9.06
C GLY A 361 -12.48 -27.34 9.28
N PRO A 362 -12.04 -26.38 10.12
CA PRO A 362 -12.86 -25.23 10.48
C PRO A 362 -13.13 -24.33 9.27
N LEU A 363 -14.32 -23.74 9.25
CA LEU A 363 -14.69 -22.71 8.27
C LEU A 363 -13.83 -21.47 8.51
N LYS A 364 -13.26 -20.91 7.44
CA LYS A 364 -12.46 -19.69 7.48
C LYS A 364 -13.13 -18.60 6.66
N ASN A 365 -13.08 -17.36 7.14
CA ASN A 365 -13.55 -16.21 6.38
C ASN A 365 -12.34 -15.50 5.76
N TRP A 366 -12.34 -15.36 4.43
CA TRP A 366 -11.26 -14.76 3.67
C TRP A 366 -11.80 -13.74 2.68
N HIS A 367 -11.09 -12.63 2.58
CA HIS A 367 -11.42 -11.61 1.59
C HIS A 367 -11.12 -12.08 0.16
N ARG A 368 -11.94 -11.65 -0.81
CA ARG A 368 -11.84 -12.05 -2.23
C ARG A 368 -10.45 -11.85 -2.85
N ASN A 369 -9.73 -10.80 -2.45
CA ASN A 369 -8.39 -10.47 -2.99
C ASN A 369 -7.29 -11.44 -2.53
N HIS A 370 -7.61 -12.34 -1.58
CA HIS A 370 -6.70 -13.36 -1.09
C HIS A 370 -7.05 -14.76 -1.60
N LEU A 371 -8.01 -14.86 -2.53
CA LEU A 371 -8.48 -16.10 -3.11
C LEU A 371 -8.09 -16.16 -4.60
N LEU A 372 -7.35 -17.20 -4.97
CA LEU A 372 -7.06 -17.51 -6.37
C LEU A 372 -8.01 -18.61 -6.87
N PRO A 373 -8.95 -18.33 -7.78
CA PRO A 373 -9.78 -19.37 -8.40
C PRO A 373 -8.94 -20.34 -9.23
N LEU A 374 -9.14 -21.63 -9.00
CA LEU A 374 -8.60 -22.72 -9.81
C LEU A 374 -9.62 -23.05 -10.90
N ARG A 375 -9.36 -22.62 -12.14
CA ARG A 375 -10.31 -22.79 -13.26
C ARG A 375 -10.17 -24.11 -14.04
N GLU A 376 -9.01 -24.75 -13.95
CA GLU A 376 -8.67 -25.96 -14.71
C GLU A 376 -8.26 -27.09 -13.76
N ALA A 377 -8.29 -28.33 -14.25
CA ALA A 377 -7.77 -29.49 -13.52
C ALA A 377 -6.27 -29.26 -13.26
N VAL A 378 -5.93 -28.86 -12.04
CA VAL A 378 -4.55 -28.57 -11.64
C VAL A 378 -3.77 -29.87 -11.60
N ARG A 379 -2.63 -29.90 -12.30
CA ARG A 379 -1.68 -30.99 -12.26
C ARG A 379 -0.85 -30.90 -10.97
N MET A 380 -0.94 -31.95 -10.16
CA MET A 380 -0.16 -32.11 -8.94
C MET A 380 1.29 -32.51 -9.27
N PRO A 381 2.28 -32.10 -8.46
CA PRO A 381 3.62 -32.68 -8.53
C PRO A 381 3.54 -34.19 -8.25
N VAL A 382 4.36 -34.98 -8.94
CA VAL A 382 4.44 -36.43 -8.68
C VAL A 382 5.06 -36.63 -7.30
N GLY A 383 4.27 -37.17 -6.35
CA GLY A 383 4.68 -37.46 -4.97
C GLY A 383 3.64 -37.15 -3.89
N ASP A 384 2.65 -36.29 -4.17
CA ASP A 384 1.58 -35.95 -3.22
C ASP A 384 0.21 -36.34 -3.79
N GLU A 385 -0.28 -37.54 -3.45
CA GLU A 385 -1.67 -37.93 -3.72
C GLU A 385 -2.60 -37.39 -2.61
N LEU A 386 -3.65 -36.67 -3.01
CA LEU A 386 -4.89 -36.54 -2.23
C LEU A 386 -6.08 -36.83 -3.16
N PRO A 387 -7.19 -37.38 -2.61
CA PRO A 387 -8.13 -38.19 -3.37
C PRO A 387 -8.89 -37.39 -4.45
N LEU A 388 -9.00 -38.02 -5.61
CA LEU A 388 -9.83 -37.62 -6.73
C LEU A 388 -11.25 -37.26 -6.25
N SER A 389 -11.70 -36.04 -6.55
CA SER A 389 -13.10 -35.67 -6.45
C SER A 389 -13.62 -35.20 -7.82
N ASN A 390 -14.84 -35.64 -8.12
CA ASN A 390 -15.50 -35.67 -9.45
C ASN A 390 -15.34 -34.39 -10.29
N PRO A 391 -15.34 -34.54 -11.64
CA PRO A 391 -15.21 -33.41 -12.56
C PRO A 391 -16.38 -32.42 -12.40
N PRO A 392 -16.15 -31.10 -12.54
CA PRO A 392 -17.19 -30.11 -12.45
C PRO A 392 -18.16 -30.21 -13.64
N ALA A 393 -19.42 -29.87 -13.40
CA ALA A 393 -20.47 -29.85 -14.44
C ALA A 393 -20.10 -28.88 -15.59
N PRO A 394 -20.44 -29.23 -16.84
CA PRO A 394 -20.15 -28.38 -17.99
C PRO A 394 -20.91 -27.05 -17.89
N ARG A 395 -20.20 -25.93 -18.03
CA ARG A 395 -20.81 -24.58 -18.11
C ARG A 395 -20.79 -24.06 -19.54
N LEU A 396 -21.85 -23.35 -19.89
CA LEU A 396 -22.02 -22.64 -21.16
C LEU A 396 -20.96 -21.54 -21.34
N PRO A 397 -20.55 -21.24 -22.59
CA PRO A 397 -19.58 -20.18 -22.85
C PRO A 397 -20.13 -18.81 -22.43
N PRO A 398 -19.25 -17.85 -22.09
CA PRO A 398 -19.67 -16.50 -21.77
C PRO A 398 -20.34 -15.87 -23.00
N VAL A 399 -21.45 -15.16 -22.76
CA VAL A 399 -22.10 -14.31 -23.75
C VAL A 399 -21.09 -13.23 -24.16
N THR A 400 -20.48 -13.42 -25.33
CA THR A 400 -19.70 -12.40 -26.00
C THR A 400 -20.67 -11.40 -26.60
N ARG A 401 -20.63 -10.15 -26.14
CA ARG A 401 -21.15 -9.04 -26.94
C ARG A 401 -20.13 -8.79 -28.05
N SER A 402 -20.33 -9.48 -29.17
CA SER A 402 -19.59 -9.28 -30.41
C SER A 402 -19.92 -7.93 -31.05
N GLN A 403 -18.84 -7.29 -31.51
CA GLN A 403 -18.72 -6.34 -32.62
C GLN A 403 -19.34 -4.94 -32.46
N GLN A 404 -18.47 -3.92 -32.39
CA GLN A 404 -18.00 -3.27 -33.62
C GLN A 404 -16.68 -2.46 -33.42
N THR A 405 -15.69 -2.84 -34.26
CA THR A 405 -14.61 -2.05 -34.93
C THR A 405 -13.73 -1.10 -34.10
N ARG A 406 -12.43 -1.39 -33.85
CA ARG A 406 -11.25 -1.52 -34.76
C ARG A 406 -10.74 -0.16 -35.29
N VAL A 407 -9.81 0.44 -34.55
CA VAL A 407 -8.66 1.17 -35.09
C VAL A 407 -7.41 0.64 -34.37
N VAL A 408 -6.37 0.45 -35.17
CA VAL A 408 -5.13 -0.28 -34.93
C VAL A 408 -4.07 0.64 -34.33
N GLU A 409 -3.23 0.04 -33.47
CA GLU A 409 -1.85 0.39 -33.07
C GLU A 409 -1.46 1.87 -32.89
N GLU A 410 -1.02 2.21 -31.68
CA GLU A 410 0.39 2.57 -31.50
C GLU A 410 0.84 2.27 -30.07
N SER A 411 1.92 1.50 -29.98
CA SER A 411 2.68 1.28 -28.77
C SER A 411 3.66 2.42 -28.60
N GLU A 412 3.42 3.30 -27.63
CA GLU A 412 4.45 4.18 -27.12
C GLU A 412 4.59 3.98 -25.61
N ARG A 413 5.82 3.62 -25.24
CA ARG A 413 6.37 3.95 -23.93
C ARG A 413 6.39 5.47 -23.88
N ASP A 414 5.94 6.08 -22.80
CA ASP A 414 6.75 7.13 -22.20
C ASP A 414 6.31 7.52 -20.80
N SER A 415 7.36 7.87 -20.07
CA SER A 415 7.46 8.62 -18.83
C SER A 415 6.39 9.72 -18.64
N GLU A 416 5.55 9.57 -17.62
CA GLU A 416 4.67 10.63 -17.11
C GLU A 416 5.27 11.36 -15.89
N GLU A 417 6.59 11.29 -15.66
CA GLU A 417 7.25 12.03 -14.56
C GLU A 417 7.70 13.45 -14.94
N GLU A 418 7.65 13.87 -16.21
CA GLU A 418 8.17 15.19 -16.63
C GLU A 418 7.12 16.26 -16.99
N SER A 419 5.81 15.96 -16.93
CA SER A 419 4.79 16.93 -17.40
C SER A 419 4.33 17.96 -16.36
N TYR A 420 4.74 17.88 -15.08
CA TYR A 420 4.22 18.82 -14.06
C TYR A 420 5.06 20.10 -13.91
N CYS A 421 6.28 20.14 -14.47
CA CYS A 421 7.16 21.31 -14.36
C CYS A 421 6.83 22.44 -15.36
N LEU A 422 6.07 22.16 -16.43
CA LEU A 422 5.87 23.13 -17.52
C LEU A 422 4.55 23.90 -17.46
N ASP A 423 3.60 23.51 -16.61
CA ASP A 423 2.30 24.19 -16.51
C ASP A 423 2.33 25.37 -15.53
N TRP A 424 3.20 25.33 -14.51
CA TRP A 424 3.41 26.46 -13.59
C TRP A 424 4.14 27.64 -14.23
N MET A 425 5.00 27.38 -15.23
CA MET A 425 5.65 28.42 -16.05
C MET A 425 4.69 29.14 -17.01
N ARG A 426 3.43 28.69 -17.14
CA ARG A 426 2.39 29.33 -17.96
C ARG A 426 1.38 30.14 -17.15
N SER A 427 1.71 30.49 -15.90
CA SER A 427 0.96 31.56 -15.23
C SER A 427 1.20 32.87 -15.99
N PRO A 428 0.15 33.69 -16.24
CA PRO A 428 0.34 35.01 -16.82
C PRO A 428 1.35 35.77 -15.95
N GLU A 429 2.36 36.38 -16.58
CA GLU A 429 3.33 37.21 -15.86
C GLU A 429 2.57 38.22 -14.98
N PRO A 430 2.99 38.42 -13.72
CA PRO A 430 2.39 39.45 -12.90
C PRO A 430 2.52 40.79 -13.62
N GLU A 431 1.39 41.49 -13.82
CA GLU A 431 1.34 42.80 -14.49
C GLU A 431 2.18 43.88 -13.76
N GLU A 432 2.66 43.60 -12.55
CA GLU A 432 3.64 44.40 -11.83
C GLU A 432 4.93 43.61 -11.58
N VAL A 433 6.00 44.01 -12.26
CA VAL A 433 7.38 43.70 -11.85
C VAL A 433 7.62 44.46 -10.56
N VAL A 434 7.46 43.79 -9.42
CA VAL A 434 7.93 44.32 -8.13
C VAL A 434 9.45 44.42 -8.22
N VAL A 435 9.95 45.64 -8.37
CA VAL A 435 11.39 45.93 -8.27
C VAL A 435 11.85 45.45 -6.90
N VAL A 436 12.60 44.35 -6.86
CA VAL A 436 13.26 43.87 -5.66
C VAL A 436 14.26 44.95 -5.25
N PRO A 437 14.07 45.64 -4.11
CA PRO A 437 15.03 46.66 -3.69
C PRO A 437 16.41 46.00 -3.53
N GLU A 438 17.48 46.69 -3.93
CA GLU A 438 18.90 46.27 -3.80
C GLU A 438 19.35 45.95 -2.35
N ARG A 439 18.43 45.93 -1.39
CA ARG A 439 18.65 45.78 0.06
C ARG A 439 18.18 44.45 0.64
N TRP A 440 17.98 43.39 -0.15
CA TRP A 440 17.59 42.07 0.39
C TRP A 440 18.56 41.57 1.49
N GLU A 441 19.86 41.90 1.39
CA GLU A 441 20.86 41.58 2.41
C GLU A 441 20.61 42.25 3.77
N SER A 442 19.91 43.39 3.80
CA SER A 442 19.62 44.11 5.05
C SER A 442 18.49 43.51 5.88
N ASN A 443 17.74 42.55 5.32
CA ASN A 443 16.71 41.79 6.04
C ASN A 443 17.21 40.44 6.56
N LEU A 444 18.43 40.01 6.19
CA LEU A 444 19.10 38.89 6.84
C LEU A 444 19.39 39.30 8.29
N ARG A 445 18.90 38.52 9.25
CA ARG A 445 19.34 38.73 10.64
C ARG A 445 20.86 38.55 10.68
N PRO A 446 21.63 39.49 11.26
CA PRO A 446 23.10 39.38 11.34
C PRO A 446 23.58 38.10 12.03
N GLU A 447 22.69 37.45 12.78
CA GLU A 447 22.94 36.26 13.59
C GLU A 447 22.24 35.00 13.06
N ALA A 448 21.79 34.96 11.80
CA ALA A 448 21.26 33.71 11.24
C ALA A 448 22.38 32.65 11.28
N PRO A 449 22.27 31.59 12.11
CA PRO A 449 23.33 30.61 12.21
C PRO A 449 23.50 29.94 10.85
N GLU A 450 24.75 29.78 10.44
CA GLU A 450 25.15 28.90 9.34
C GLU A 450 24.39 27.57 9.54
N PHE A 451 23.70 27.08 8.52
CA PHE A 451 22.82 25.90 8.58
C PHE A 451 23.66 24.62 8.81
N LEU A 452 24.26 24.50 9.99
CA LEU A 452 24.89 23.29 10.48
C LEU A 452 23.82 22.45 11.14
N LEU A 453 23.47 21.35 10.49
CA LEU A 453 22.65 20.25 11.00
C LEU A 453 23.38 19.46 12.10
N GLU A 454 24.10 20.14 13.00
CA GLU A 454 24.69 19.52 14.19
C GLU A 454 23.88 19.94 15.40
N VAL A 455 22.96 19.07 15.82
CA VAL A 455 22.39 19.14 17.16
C VAL A 455 23.53 18.81 18.13
N PRO A 456 23.93 19.70 19.05
CA PRO A 456 24.98 19.37 20.01
C PRO A 456 24.53 18.17 20.86
N GLU A 457 25.41 17.17 21.01
CA GLU A 457 25.11 15.90 21.69
C GLU A 457 24.79 16.04 23.20
N THR A 458 24.92 17.23 23.78
CA THR A 458 24.61 17.53 25.18
C THR A 458 24.13 18.98 25.33
N ALA A 459 22.85 19.24 25.13
CA ALA A 459 22.21 20.41 25.72
C ALA A 459 21.47 19.94 26.98
N GLU A 460 22.15 20.02 28.13
CA GLU A 460 21.47 20.01 29.43
C GLU A 460 20.48 21.17 29.43
N ILE A 461 19.20 20.84 29.61
CA ILE A 461 18.15 21.82 29.89
C ILE A 461 18.57 22.51 31.19
N PRO A 462 18.71 23.85 31.25
CA PRO A 462 18.99 24.51 32.51
C PRO A 462 17.86 24.21 33.50
N GLU A 463 18.22 23.56 34.60
CA GLU A 463 17.36 23.36 35.77
C GLU A 463 16.91 24.72 36.31
N ALA A 464 15.60 24.87 36.48
CA ALA A 464 14.91 25.87 37.30
C ALA A 464 15.22 27.36 37.05
N LEU A 465 14.35 28.03 36.29
CA LEU A 465 13.97 29.41 36.60
C LEU A 465 12.99 29.35 37.79
N GLU A 466 13.53 29.43 39.01
CA GLU A 466 12.73 29.76 40.19
C GLU A 466 12.13 31.16 40.00
N PHE A 467 10.83 31.22 39.70
CA PHE A 467 10.04 32.42 39.90
C PHE A 467 9.85 32.61 41.41
N GLN A 468 10.62 33.52 42.02
CA GLN A 468 10.29 34.06 43.33
C GLN A 468 8.99 34.87 43.22
N LEU A 469 7.89 34.28 43.66
CA LEU A 469 6.67 35.00 44.00
C LEU A 469 6.83 35.52 45.43
N GLU A 470 7.23 36.78 45.57
CA GLU A 470 7.07 37.51 46.82
C GLU A 470 5.57 37.66 47.11
N ILE A 471 5.10 36.95 48.13
CA ILE A 471 3.79 37.19 48.74
C ILE A 471 4.02 38.20 49.87
N PRO A 472 3.41 39.40 49.84
CA PRO A 472 3.51 40.34 50.95
C PRO A 472 2.69 39.81 52.14
N GLU A 473 3.34 39.68 53.29
CA GLU A 473 2.71 39.33 54.56
C GLU A 473 1.75 40.46 55.04
N THR A 474 0.56 40.06 55.46
CA THR A 474 -0.25 40.76 56.48
C THR A 474 -0.51 39.81 57.62
#